data_AF-A0A409VCR6-F1
#
_entry.id   AF-A0A409VCR6-F1
#
_cell.length_a   1.000
_cell.length_b   1.000
_cell.length_c   1.000
_cell.angle_alpha   90.00
_cell.angle_beta   90.00
_cell.angle_gamma   90.00
#
_symmetry.space_group_name_H-M   'P 1'
#
loop_
_entity.id
_entity.type
_entity.pdbx_description
1 polymer ?
#
loop_
_entity_poly.entity_id
_entity_poly.type
_entity_poly.pdbx_seq_one_letter_code
_entity_poly.pdbx_strand_id
1 'polypeptide(L)'
;MNPQYEHFLRALRFVPGIIRLQKMLIQKYSRRLDRSEALGLTMDKILMEFQDTRSSEIQSCWNDFKQAWENVHQSLEGYGFPVNGNFVYLSKENCRRRMDERTSIACVLPSERDNGLCSYALLFFLLEKQNLFLQKYCQQMGQGTKVEYNFTNLERQLMDRFLFTKSVVLLKEIDTVVYRSETTNAVVFIQLRDRIKQEKISAPVLSQIQKDLIQKPFPELCDTMDKLDIAISFLKSVGSDPESM
;
A
#
# COMPACT_ATOMS: atom_id res chain seq x y z
N MET A 1 13.98 21.13 20.96
CA MET A 1 13.30 20.37 19.89
C MET A 1 11.88 20.92 19.78
N ASN A 2 11.37 21.21 18.58
CA ASN A 2 10.01 21.74 18.42
C ASN A 2 8.98 20.64 18.80
N PRO A 3 8.01 20.87 19.71
CA PRO A 3 7.07 19.86 20.20
C PRO A 3 6.30 19.10 19.09
N GLN A 4 6.09 19.76 17.95
CA GLN A 4 5.45 19.15 16.78
C GLN A 4 6.25 17.97 16.19
N TYR A 5 7.57 17.93 16.33
CA TYR A 5 8.36 16.79 15.82
C TYR A 5 8.26 15.57 16.74
N GLU A 6 8.08 15.77 18.05
CA GLU A 6 8.12 14.68 19.02
C GLU A 6 6.95 13.70 18.85
N HIS A 7 5.76 14.20 18.53
CA HIS A 7 4.60 13.31 18.35
C HIS A 7 4.77 12.37 17.14
N PHE A 8 5.37 12.85 16.04
CA PHE A 8 5.68 12.01 14.88
C PHE A 8 6.76 10.97 15.21
N LEU A 9 7.78 11.34 16.00
CA LEU A 9 8.81 10.41 16.46
C LEU A 9 8.22 9.32 17.36
N ARG A 10 7.21 9.65 18.18
CA ARG A 10 6.49 8.65 18.97
C ARG A 10 5.73 7.68 18.08
N ALA A 11 5.19 8.13 16.94
CA ALA A 11 4.49 7.26 15.98
C ALA A 11 5.45 6.30 15.24
N LEU A 12 6.75 6.61 15.16
CA LEU A 12 7.76 5.70 14.58
C LEU A 12 7.83 4.34 15.27
N ARG A 13 7.48 4.27 16.56
CA ARG A 13 7.44 3.00 17.31
C ARG A 13 6.51 1.96 16.69
N PHE A 14 5.50 2.41 15.93
CA PHE A 14 4.48 1.55 15.31
C PHE A 14 4.91 1.03 13.93
N VAL A 15 5.94 1.62 13.31
CA VAL A 15 6.41 1.26 11.96
C VAL A 15 6.74 -0.24 11.83
N PRO A 16 7.44 -0.90 12.78
CA PRO A 16 7.71 -2.33 12.68
C PRO A 16 6.43 -3.19 12.64
N GLY A 17 5.43 -2.82 13.44
CA GLY A 17 4.12 -3.48 13.45
C GLY A 17 3.38 -3.30 12.12
N ILE A 18 3.38 -2.08 11.58
CA ILE A 18 2.80 -1.77 10.26
C ILE A 18 3.45 -2.60 9.16
N ILE A 19 4.78 -2.59 9.07
CA ILE A 19 5.53 -3.35 8.05
C ILE A 19 5.26 -4.84 8.19
N ARG A 20 5.22 -5.37 9.43
CA ARG A 20 4.92 -6.78 9.67
C ARG A 20 3.51 -7.16 9.24
N LEU A 21 2.51 -6.34 9.62
CA LEU A 21 1.13 -6.50 9.17
C LEU A 21 1.08 -6.59 7.64
N GLN A 22 1.64 -5.60 6.96
CA GLN A 22 1.60 -5.52 5.51
C GLN A 22 2.34 -6.69 4.86
N LYS A 23 3.48 -7.12 5.39
CA LYS A 23 4.17 -8.32 4.90
C LYS A 23 3.30 -9.57 5.02
N MET A 24 2.64 -9.78 6.17
CA MET A 24 1.73 -10.92 6.35
C MET A 24 0.56 -10.87 5.36
N LEU A 25 -0.04 -9.69 5.15
CA LEU A 25 -1.17 -9.51 4.25
C LEU A 25 -0.74 -9.65 2.77
N ILE A 26 0.37 -9.03 2.36
CA ILE A 26 0.92 -9.14 1.01
C ILE A 26 1.26 -10.60 0.71
N GLN A 27 1.93 -11.30 1.61
CA GLN A 27 2.23 -12.74 1.43
C GLN A 27 0.97 -13.59 1.26
N LYS A 28 -0.12 -13.25 1.95
CA LYS A 28 -1.37 -14.01 1.90
C LYS A 28 -2.22 -13.70 0.66
N TYR A 29 -2.34 -12.42 0.30
CA TYR A 29 -3.33 -11.93 -0.67
C TYR A 29 -2.75 -11.41 -1.99
N SER A 30 -1.45 -11.11 -2.06
CA SER A 30 -0.83 -10.63 -3.30
C SER A 30 -1.04 -11.64 -4.44
N ARG A 31 -1.43 -11.12 -5.61
CA ARG A 31 -1.78 -11.84 -6.83
C ARG A 31 -3.02 -12.75 -6.73
N ARG A 32 -3.63 -12.88 -5.55
CA ARG A 32 -4.81 -13.72 -5.31
C ARG A 32 -6.10 -12.92 -5.22
N LEU A 33 -5.99 -11.71 -4.69
CA LEU A 33 -7.09 -10.78 -4.48
C LEU A 33 -7.18 -9.80 -5.65
N ASP A 34 -8.39 -9.51 -6.13
CA ASP A 34 -8.65 -8.35 -6.97
C ASP A 34 -9.02 -7.10 -6.14
N ARG A 35 -9.17 -5.95 -6.82
CA ARG A 35 -9.47 -4.68 -6.14
C ARG A 35 -10.88 -4.66 -5.52
N SER A 36 -11.85 -5.27 -6.17
CA SER A 36 -13.24 -5.30 -5.71
C SER A 36 -13.39 -6.20 -4.48
N GLU A 37 -12.79 -7.39 -4.53
CA GLU A 37 -12.66 -8.31 -3.41
C GLU A 37 -11.94 -7.65 -2.24
N ALA A 38 -10.87 -6.87 -2.49
CA ALA A 38 -10.18 -6.12 -1.45
C ALA A 38 -11.05 -5.03 -0.82
N LEU A 39 -11.93 -4.38 -1.58
CA LEU A 39 -12.88 -3.41 -1.03
C LEU A 39 -13.93 -4.09 -0.13
N GLY A 40 -14.38 -5.30 -0.48
CA GLY A 40 -15.36 -6.07 0.31
C GLY A 40 -14.80 -6.88 1.48
N LEU A 41 -13.47 -7.11 1.51
CA LEU A 41 -12.79 -7.84 2.58
C LEU A 41 -12.31 -6.88 3.68
N THR A 42 -12.83 -7.09 4.88
CA THR A 42 -12.63 -6.23 6.05
C THR A 42 -11.68 -6.83 7.08
N MET A 43 -11.08 -5.99 7.91
CA MET A 43 -10.10 -6.42 8.90
C MET A 43 -10.68 -7.40 9.93
N ASP A 44 -11.94 -7.28 10.35
CA ASP A 44 -12.62 -8.26 11.21
C ASP A 44 -12.62 -9.67 10.62
N LYS A 45 -13.00 -9.81 9.34
CA LYS A 45 -12.97 -11.10 8.61
C LYS A 45 -11.55 -11.65 8.55
N ILE A 46 -10.57 -10.81 8.24
CA ILE A 46 -9.16 -11.21 8.21
C ILE A 46 -8.71 -11.68 9.58
N LEU A 47 -8.97 -10.93 10.63
CA LEU A 47 -8.58 -11.29 12.00
C LEU A 47 -9.22 -12.62 12.42
N MET A 48 -10.47 -12.89 12.01
CA MET A 48 -11.13 -14.17 12.23
C MET A 48 -10.53 -15.34 11.43
N GLU A 49 -9.88 -15.08 10.28
CA GLU A 49 -9.19 -16.11 9.48
C GLU A 49 -7.84 -16.52 10.07
N PHE A 50 -7.20 -15.66 10.87
CA PHE A 50 -5.95 -15.99 11.56
C PHE A 50 -6.28 -16.68 12.90
N GLN A 51 -6.74 -17.94 12.84
CA GLN A 51 -7.18 -18.72 14.01
C GLN A 51 -6.05 -19.41 14.79
N ASP A 52 -4.79 -19.20 14.38
CA ASP A 52 -3.63 -19.92 14.91
C ASP A 52 -2.79 -19.06 15.89
N THR A 53 -1.59 -19.56 16.22
CA THR A 53 -0.53 -18.87 16.99
C THR A 53 -0.19 -17.45 16.52
N ARG A 54 -0.57 -17.07 15.29
CA ARG A 54 -0.37 -15.74 14.70
C ARG A 54 -1.52 -14.76 14.95
N SER A 55 -2.62 -15.19 15.58
CA SER A 55 -3.80 -14.35 15.85
C SER A 55 -3.47 -13.14 16.73
N SER A 56 -2.73 -13.36 17.82
CA SER A 56 -2.28 -12.30 18.72
C SER A 56 -1.30 -11.35 18.03
N GLU A 57 -0.44 -11.87 17.15
CA GLU A 57 0.52 -11.07 16.40
C GLU A 57 -0.16 -10.15 15.38
N ILE A 58 -1.06 -10.67 14.56
CA ILE A 58 -1.78 -9.85 13.57
C ILE A 58 -2.66 -8.79 14.25
N GLN A 59 -3.27 -9.13 15.39
CA GLN A 59 -4.06 -8.19 16.18
C GLN A 59 -3.18 -7.07 16.75
N SER A 60 -2.00 -7.40 17.28
CA SER A 60 -1.05 -6.41 17.78
C SER A 60 -0.59 -5.48 16.65
N CYS A 61 -0.20 -6.04 15.50
CA CYS A 61 0.26 -5.27 14.36
C CYS A 61 -0.86 -4.39 13.77
N TRP A 62 -2.10 -4.88 13.76
CA TRP A 62 -3.28 -4.08 13.39
C TRP A 62 -3.51 -2.91 14.36
N ASN A 63 -3.34 -3.14 15.65
CA ASN A 63 -3.45 -2.08 16.66
C ASN A 63 -2.36 -1.01 16.50
N ASP A 64 -1.13 -1.41 16.14
CA ASP A 64 -0.06 -0.47 15.81
C ASP A 64 -0.42 0.37 14.58
N PHE A 65 -0.98 -0.24 13.54
CA PHE A 65 -1.47 0.48 12.36
C PHE A 65 -2.52 1.52 12.72
N LYS A 66 -3.56 1.15 13.49
CA LYS A 66 -4.61 2.08 13.93
C LYS A 66 -4.05 3.26 14.72
N GLN A 67 -3.15 2.99 15.68
CA GLN A 67 -2.53 4.03 16.48
C GLN A 67 -1.61 4.94 15.66
N ALA A 68 -0.85 4.39 14.71
CA ALA A 68 -0.03 5.18 13.82
C ALA A 68 -0.90 6.12 12.98
N TRP A 69 -1.97 5.60 12.38
CA TRP A 69 -2.90 6.38 11.57
C TRP A 69 -3.54 7.50 12.38
N GLU A 70 -4.13 7.20 13.54
CA GLU A 70 -4.77 8.18 14.43
C GLU A 70 -3.81 9.33 14.81
N ASN A 71 -2.52 9.05 14.96
CA ASN A 71 -1.53 10.06 15.31
C ASN A 71 -1.10 10.95 14.15
N VAL A 72 -1.28 10.53 12.89
CA VAL A 72 -0.68 11.23 11.73
C VAL A 72 -1.65 11.61 10.63
N HIS A 73 -2.86 11.05 10.59
CA HIS A 73 -3.79 11.21 9.46
C HIS A 73 -4.12 12.67 9.14
N GLN A 74 -4.21 13.54 10.16
CA GLN A 74 -4.43 14.99 9.96
C GLN A 74 -3.22 15.66 9.29
N SER A 75 -2.01 15.21 9.59
CA SER A 75 -0.78 15.75 9.00
C SER A 75 -0.54 15.28 7.57
N LEU A 76 -1.27 14.24 7.13
CA LEU A 76 -1.28 13.81 5.74
C LEU A 76 -2.20 14.68 4.87
N GLU A 77 -3.12 15.46 5.45
CA GLU A 77 -3.95 16.40 4.68
C GLU A 77 -3.06 17.51 4.07
N GLY A 78 -2.99 17.54 2.74
CA GLY A 78 -2.11 18.47 2.02
C GLY A 78 -0.63 18.03 1.95
N TYR A 79 -0.29 16.86 2.48
CA TYR A 79 1.05 16.29 2.34
C TYR A 79 1.20 15.61 0.98
N GLY A 80 2.10 16.14 0.14
CA GLY A 80 2.43 15.55 -1.15
C GLY A 80 3.54 14.50 -1.00
N PHE A 81 3.36 13.35 -1.63
CA PHE A 81 4.38 12.30 -1.69
C PHE A 81 4.59 11.82 -3.14
N PRO A 82 5.82 11.43 -3.50
CA PRO A 82 6.16 11.03 -4.86
C PRO A 82 5.65 9.62 -5.16
N VAL A 83 4.97 9.48 -6.30
CA VAL A 83 4.52 8.21 -6.88
C VAL A 83 4.82 8.25 -8.37
N ASN A 84 5.64 7.32 -8.87
CA ASN A 84 6.03 7.25 -10.29
C ASN A 84 6.50 8.60 -10.89
N GLY A 85 7.22 9.40 -10.11
CA GLY A 85 7.74 10.71 -10.52
C GLY A 85 6.76 11.88 -10.42
N ASN A 86 5.50 11.64 -10.04
CA ASN A 86 4.50 12.67 -9.80
C ASN A 86 4.22 12.84 -8.30
N PHE A 87 3.86 14.04 -7.87
CA PHE A 87 3.36 14.25 -6.51
C PHE A 87 1.87 13.92 -6.42
N VAL A 88 1.53 13.05 -5.47
CA VAL A 88 0.17 12.62 -5.16
C VAL A 88 -0.19 13.07 -3.75
N TYR A 89 -1.48 13.34 -3.54
CA TYR A 89 -2.04 13.78 -2.27
C TYR A 89 -3.19 12.86 -1.87
N LEU A 90 -3.32 12.58 -0.58
CA LEU A 90 -4.52 11.92 -0.08
C LEU A 90 -5.73 12.86 -0.16
N SER A 91 -6.90 12.30 -0.51
CA SER A 91 -8.16 13.03 -0.44
C SER A 91 -8.51 13.35 1.01
N LYS A 92 -9.27 14.43 1.23
CA LYS A 92 -9.75 14.79 2.58
C LYS A 92 -10.59 13.68 3.23
N GLU A 93 -11.37 12.96 2.42
CA GLU A 93 -12.16 11.82 2.88
C GLU A 93 -11.25 10.70 3.40
N ASN A 94 -10.20 10.36 2.64
CA ASN A 94 -9.24 9.34 3.06
C ASN A 94 -8.52 9.78 4.33
N CYS A 95 -8.03 11.02 4.44
CA CYS A 95 -7.39 11.51 5.66
C CYS A 95 -8.33 11.50 6.88
N ARG A 96 -9.63 11.74 6.72
CA ARG A 96 -10.60 11.76 7.84
C ARG A 96 -11.14 10.38 8.19
N ARG A 97 -10.81 9.35 7.42
CA ARG A 97 -11.26 7.98 7.66
C ARG A 97 -10.68 7.47 8.98
N ARG A 98 -11.55 6.96 9.84
CA ARG A 98 -11.16 6.21 11.04
C ARG A 98 -10.80 4.79 10.62
N MET A 99 -9.68 4.28 11.13
CA MET A 99 -9.26 2.90 10.93
C MET A 99 -9.79 2.04 12.08
N ASP A 100 -10.79 1.20 11.80
CA ASP A 100 -11.40 0.23 12.73
C ASP A 100 -11.53 -1.16 12.09
N GLU A 101 -12.10 -2.13 12.81
CA GLU A 101 -12.21 -3.52 12.37
C GLU A 101 -13.03 -3.69 11.08
N ARG A 102 -13.87 -2.70 10.72
CA ARG A 102 -14.62 -2.71 9.45
C ARG A 102 -13.84 -2.11 8.29
N THR A 103 -12.62 -1.64 8.53
CA THR A 103 -11.74 -1.11 7.49
C THR A 103 -11.47 -2.17 6.45
N SER A 104 -11.69 -1.82 5.19
CA SER A 104 -11.32 -2.65 4.04
C SER A 104 -9.81 -2.85 3.98
N ILE A 105 -9.38 -4.07 3.66
CA ILE A 105 -7.96 -4.41 3.47
C ILE A 105 -7.32 -3.57 2.35
N ALA A 106 -8.11 -3.06 1.40
CA ALA A 106 -7.63 -2.14 0.37
C ALA A 106 -7.02 -0.84 0.93
N CYS A 107 -7.37 -0.46 2.18
CA CYS A 107 -6.78 0.69 2.86
C CYS A 107 -5.51 0.34 3.63
N VAL A 108 -5.31 -0.95 3.94
CA VAL A 108 -4.25 -1.49 4.81
C VAL A 108 -3.09 -2.06 3.99
N LEU A 109 -3.37 -2.53 2.78
CA LEU A 109 -2.38 -2.93 1.81
C LEU A 109 -1.80 -1.69 1.10
N PRO A 110 -0.48 -1.47 1.14
CA PRO A 110 0.15 -0.35 0.47
C PRO A 110 0.05 -0.53 -1.05
N SER A 111 -0.44 0.50 -1.72
CA SER A 111 -0.48 0.62 -3.18
C SER A 111 -0.23 2.08 -3.56
N GLU A 112 0.37 2.27 -4.71
CA GLU A 112 0.60 3.59 -5.31
C GLU A 112 -0.68 4.22 -5.91
N ARG A 113 -1.84 3.58 -5.73
CA ARG A 113 -3.13 3.99 -6.28
C ARG A 113 -4.28 3.69 -5.33
N ASP A 114 -5.42 4.30 -5.61
CA ASP A 114 -6.71 4.01 -5.00
C ASP A 114 -6.67 4.10 -3.45
N ASN A 115 -7.42 3.23 -2.76
CA ASN A 115 -7.46 3.19 -1.29
C ASN A 115 -6.12 2.78 -0.65
N GLY A 116 -5.24 2.10 -1.39
CA GLY A 116 -3.93 1.68 -0.87
C GLY A 116 -2.96 2.85 -0.64
N LEU A 117 -3.29 4.03 -1.18
CA LEU A 117 -2.59 5.28 -0.89
C LEU A 117 -2.59 5.61 0.61
N CYS A 118 -3.61 5.22 1.37
CA CYS A 118 -3.63 5.46 2.83
C CYS A 118 -2.43 4.81 3.51
N SER A 119 -2.22 3.53 3.24
CA SER A 119 -1.11 2.76 3.78
C SER A 119 0.24 3.19 3.24
N TYR A 120 0.30 3.50 1.94
CA TYR A 120 1.53 4.00 1.32
C TYR A 120 1.94 5.36 1.93
N ALA A 121 1.02 6.32 1.99
CA ALA A 121 1.28 7.66 2.54
C ALA A 121 1.66 7.60 4.02
N LEU A 122 0.99 6.75 4.81
CA LEU A 122 1.31 6.54 6.23
C LEU A 122 2.77 6.10 6.40
N LEU A 123 3.16 5.03 5.70
CA LEU A 123 4.53 4.53 5.78
C LEU A 123 5.55 5.52 5.24
N PHE A 124 5.28 6.10 4.07
CA PHE A 124 6.16 7.08 3.44
C PHE A 124 6.42 8.25 4.38
N PHE A 125 5.38 8.84 4.95
CA PHE A 125 5.48 9.96 5.88
C PHE A 125 6.31 9.59 7.12
N LEU A 126 6.02 8.45 7.76
CA LEU A 126 6.75 8.02 8.94
C LEU A 126 8.24 7.77 8.63
N LEU A 127 8.54 7.06 7.54
CA LEU A 127 9.91 6.79 7.11
C LEU A 127 10.65 8.08 6.74
N GLU A 128 9.98 9.04 6.10
CA GLU A 128 10.58 10.34 5.81
C GLU A 128 10.88 11.14 7.10
N LYS A 129 9.97 11.15 8.08
CA LYS A 129 10.25 11.76 9.39
C LYS A 129 11.42 11.08 10.09
N GLN A 130 11.52 9.76 9.99
CA GLN A 130 12.66 9.00 10.51
C GLN A 130 13.97 9.43 9.85
N ASN A 131 14.01 9.47 8.52
CA ASN A 131 15.20 9.86 7.75
C ASN A 131 15.62 11.31 8.04
N LEU A 132 14.66 12.23 8.12
CA LEU A 132 14.92 13.63 8.49
C LEU A 132 15.48 13.76 9.91
N PHE A 133 15.00 12.96 10.84
CA PHE A 133 15.54 12.93 12.20
C PHE A 133 16.98 12.42 12.22
N LEU A 134 17.25 11.29 11.54
CA LEU A 134 18.58 10.71 11.43
C LEU A 134 19.57 11.70 10.79
N GLN A 135 19.18 12.38 9.71
CA GLN A 135 20.01 13.37 9.03
C GLN A 135 20.38 14.53 9.97
N LYS A 136 19.40 15.11 10.67
CA LYS A 136 19.64 16.21 11.62
C LYS A 136 20.54 15.77 12.78
N TYR A 137 20.34 14.55 13.29
CA TYR A 137 21.16 13.99 14.35
C TYR A 137 22.62 13.82 13.91
N CYS A 138 22.87 13.22 12.74
CA CYS A 138 24.22 13.04 12.20
C CYS A 138 24.92 14.39 11.95
N GLN A 139 24.20 15.41 11.47
CA GLN A 139 24.75 16.75 11.25
C GLN A 139 25.18 17.44 12.55
N GLN A 140 24.38 17.33 13.61
CA GLN A 140 24.70 17.93 14.91
C GLN A 140 25.90 17.26 15.60
N MET A 141 26.06 15.95 15.42
CA MET A 141 27.22 15.22 15.94
C MET A 141 28.52 15.48 15.17
N GLY A 142 28.44 15.90 13.90
CA GLY A 142 29.59 16.30 13.08
C GLY A 142 30.16 17.68 13.41
N GLN A 143 29.46 18.50 14.19
CA GLN A 143 29.88 19.83 14.64
C GLN A 143 30.19 19.77 16.14
N GLY A 144 31.43 19.42 16.47
CA GLY A 144 31.85 19.13 17.84
C GLY A 144 31.46 20.22 18.85
N THR A 145 30.76 19.83 19.92
CA THR A 145 30.74 20.60 21.17
C THR A 145 30.88 19.64 22.34
N LYS A 146 31.91 19.89 23.14
CA LYS A 146 32.38 19.07 24.26
C LYS A 146 31.43 19.22 25.46
N VAL A 147 30.41 18.38 25.53
CA VAL A 147 29.67 18.10 26.77
C VAL A 147 29.54 16.59 26.86
N GLU A 148 30.21 15.94 27.83
CA GLU A 148 30.11 14.49 28.04
C GLU A 148 28.75 14.14 28.66
N TYR A 149 27.73 14.05 27.81
CA TYR A 149 26.62 13.16 28.07
C TYR A 149 27.01 11.77 27.55
N ASN A 150 26.57 10.71 28.21
CA ASN A 150 26.71 9.34 27.69
C ASN A 150 25.75 9.15 26.51
N PHE A 151 26.07 9.83 25.42
CA PHE A 151 25.30 9.85 24.19
C PHE A 151 25.16 8.44 23.65
N THR A 152 26.15 7.56 23.81
CA THR A 152 26.06 6.17 23.36
C THR A 152 24.93 5.41 24.04
N ASN A 153 24.68 5.62 25.34
CA ASN A 153 23.55 5.01 26.03
C ASN A 153 22.22 5.69 25.71
N LEU A 154 22.20 7.02 25.56
CA LEU A 154 21.01 7.79 25.17
C LEU A 154 20.58 7.47 23.73
N GLU A 155 21.54 7.38 22.83
CA GLU A 155 21.44 6.94 21.44
C GLU A 155 20.97 5.50 21.37
N ARG A 156 21.59 4.57 22.10
CA ARG A 156 21.12 3.17 22.16
C ARG A 156 19.68 3.08 22.68
N GLN A 157 19.31 3.85 23.71
CA GLN A 157 17.95 3.87 24.26
C GLN A 157 16.93 4.55 23.33
N LEU A 158 17.32 5.59 22.58
CA LEU A 158 16.45 6.24 21.59
C LEU A 158 16.32 5.38 20.33
N MET A 159 17.40 4.73 19.89
CA MET A 159 17.43 3.82 18.75
C MET A 159 16.64 2.54 19.02
N ASP A 160 16.91 1.85 20.14
CA ASP A 160 16.20 0.63 20.53
C ASP A 160 14.71 0.87 20.85
N ARG A 161 14.31 2.12 21.15
CA ARG A 161 12.93 2.46 21.52
C ARG A 161 12.12 3.14 20.41
N PHE A 162 12.77 3.82 19.46
CA PHE A 162 12.09 4.65 18.44
C PHE A 162 12.60 4.51 17.01
N LEU A 163 13.83 4.02 16.77
CA LEU A 163 14.43 3.91 15.43
C LEU A 163 14.82 2.46 15.16
N PHE A 164 13.80 1.62 14.94
CA PHE A 164 13.97 0.18 14.74
C PHE A 164 14.61 -0.20 13.39
N THR A 165 14.82 0.75 12.48
CA THR A 165 15.60 0.53 11.26
C THR A 165 16.89 1.35 11.38
N LYS A 166 18.00 0.67 11.69
CA LYS A 166 19.33 1.27 11.96
C LYS A 166 20.00 1.92 10.72
N SER A 167 19.26 2.08 9.63
CA SER A 167 19.75 2.60 8.36
C SER A 167 18.72 3.57 7.79
N VAL A 168 19.19 4.57 7.05
CA VAL A 168 18.34 5.39 6.18
C VAL A 168 17.51 4.46 5.31
N VAL A 169 16.19 4.51 5.43
CA VAL A 169 15.31 3.62 4.66
C VAL A 169 15.11 4.22 3.28
N LEU A 170 15.39 3.42 2.25
CA LEU A 170 15.09 3.81 0.88
C LEU A 170 13.57 3.78 0.70
N LEU A 171 12.95 4.94 0.50
CA LEU A 171 11.50 5.07 0.34
C LEU A 171 10.96 4.32 -0.90
N LYS A 172 11.86 3.93 -1.83
CA LYS A 172 11.55 3.05 -2.98
C LYS A 172 11.35 1.58 -2.61
N GLU A 173 11.61 1.20 -1.36
CA GLU A 173 11.51 -0.18 -0.86
C GLU A 173 10.23 -0.44 -0.05
N ILE A 174 9.24 0.46 -0.10
CA ILE A 174 7.92 0.16 0.46
C ILE A 174 7.31 -0.96 -0.39
N ASP A 175 7.23 -2.17 0.20
CA ASP A 175 6.60 -3.32 -0.43
C ASP A 175 5.15 -2.97 -0.79
N THR A 176 4.79 -2.98 -2.08
CA THR A 176 3.41 -2.74 -2.53
C THR A 176 2.69 -4.03 -2.87
N VAL A 177 1.37 -4.10 -2.64
CA VAL A 177 0.57 -5.24 -3.10
C VAL A 177 0.45 -5.24 -4.62
N VAL A 178 0.46 -6.43 -5.22
CA VAL A 178 0.12 -6.64 -6.62
C VAL A 178 -1.24 -7.33 -6.67
N TYR A 179 -2.22 -6.75 -7.35
CA TYR A 179 -3.55 -7.37 -7.47
C TYR A 179 -3.57 -8.42 -8.58
N ARG A 180 -4.50 -9.39 -8.47
CA ARG A 180 -4.69 -10.45 -9.47
C ARG A 180 -4.79 -9.90 -10.89
N SER A 181 -5.62 -8.86 -11.09
CA SER A 181 -5.81 -8.18 -12.37
C SER A 181 -4.55 -7.55 -12.95
N GLU A 182 -3.54 -7.21 -12.13
CA GLU A 182 -2.29 -6.61 -12.60
C GLU A 182 -1.30 -7.66 -13.10
N THR A 183 -1.37 -8.88 -12.54
CA THR A 183 -0.63 -10.02 -13.05
C THR A 183 -1.25 -10.61 -14.31
N THR A 184 -2.58 -10.54 -14.44
CA THR A 184 -3.30 -11.04 -15.60
C THR A 184 -3.44 -10.03 -16.72
N ASN A 185 -3.34 -8.71 -16.51
CA ASN A 185 -3.54 -7.77 -17.63
C ASN A 185 -2.25 -7.25 -18.22
N ALA A 186 -1.29 -6.74 -17.44
CA ALA A 186 -0.09 -6.11 -18.04
C ALA A 186 0.77 -7.13 -18.82
N VAL A 187 1.03 -8.30 -18.22
CA VAL A 187 1.81 -9.36 -18.86
C VAL A 187 1.02 -10.03 -19.99
N VAL A 188 -0.27 -10.29 -19.80
CA VAL A 188 -1.09 -10.92 -20.84
C VAL A 188 -1.34 -9.98 -22.00
N PHE A 189 -1.55 -8.68 -21.79
CA PHE A 189 -1.70 -7.73 -22.90
C PHE A 189 -0.41 -7.55 -23.70
N ILE A 190 0.77 -7.66 -23.07
CA ILE A 190 2.05 -7.73 -23.81
C ILE A 190 2.07 -9.02 -24.65
N GLN A 191 1.84 -10.17 -24.03
CA GLN A 191 1.83 -11.47 -24.72
C GLN A 191 0.77 -11.54 -25.85
N LEU A 192 -0.42 -11.00 -25.61
CA LEU A 192 -1.51 -10.96 -26.59
C LEU A 192 -1.22 -9.97 -27.71
N ARG A 193 -0.56 -8.84 -27.44
CA ARG A 193 -0.18 -7.88 -28.49
C ARG A 193 0.92 -8.45 -29.39
N ASP A 194 1.82 -9.24 -28.82
CA ASP A 194 2.86 -9.93 -29.57
C ASP A 194 2.29 -11.07 -30.44
N ARG A 195 1.20 -11.72 -29.98
CA ARG A 195 0.59 -12.89 -30.66
C ARG A 195 -0.60 -12.56 -31.56
N ILE A 196 -1.34 -11.49 -31.24
CA ILE A 196 -2.59 -11.11 -31.89
C ILE A 196 -2.55 -9.60 -32.17
N LYS A 197 -2.53 -9.24 -33.46
CA LYS A 197 -2.57 -7.85 -33.90
C LYS A 197 -3.82 -7.14 -33.32
N GLN A 198 -3.58 -6.16 -32.46
CA GLN A 198 -4.63 -5.34 -31.87
C GLN A 198 -4.91 -4.13 -32.77
N GLU A 199 -6.19 -3.86 -33.04
CA GLU A 199 -6.61 -2.69 -33.83
C GLU A 199 -7.35 -1.70 -32.94
N LYS A 200 -7.15 -0.41 -33.20
CA LYS A 200 -7.78 0.65 -32.43
C LYS A 200 -9.28 0.64 -32.72
N ILE A 201 -10.10 0.63 -31.65
CA ILE A 201 -11.56 0.73 -31.78
C ILE A 201 -11.91 2.08 -32.44
N SER A 202 -12.79 2.04 -33.44
CA SER A 202 -13.24 3.23 -34.16
C SER A 202 -14.11 4.11 -33.26
N ALA A 203 -14.08 5.44 -33.48
CA ALA A 203 -14.83 6.40 -32.69
C ALA A 203 -16.36 6.13 -32.63
N PRO A 204 -17.03 5.66 -33.70
CA PRO A 204 -18.45 5.29 -33.64
C PRO A 204 -18.71 4.12 -32.69
N VAL A 205 -17.86 3.08 -32.74
CA VAL A 205 -17.99 1.90 -31.89
C VAL A 205 -17.71 2.23 -30.43
N LEU A 206 -16.70 3.07 -30.15
CA LEU A 206 -16.42 3.59 -28.81
C LEU A 206 -17.62 4.33 -28.22
N SER A 207 -18.25 5.20 -29.02
CA SER A 207 -19.43 5.97 -28.59
C SER A 207 -20.61 5.07 -28.27
N GLN A 208 -20.78 3.97 -29.02
CA GLN A 208 -21.82 2.97 -28.76
C GLN A 208 -21.53 2.19 -27.47
N ILE A 209 -20.30 1.70 -27.30
CA ILE A 209 -19.88 0.99 -26.07
C ILE A 209 -20.07 1.86 -24.84
N GLN A 210 -19.68 3.15 -24.90
CA GLN A 210 -19.87 4.06 -23.78
C GLN A 210 -21.35 4.25 -23.44
N LYS A 211 -22.21 4.44 -24.43
CA LYS A 211 -23.66 4.54 -24.20
C LYS A 211 -24.22 3.29 -23.54
N ASP A 212 -23.83 2.11 -24.04
CA ASP A 212 -24.31 0.83 -23.51
C ASP A 212 -23.82 0.58 -22.08
N LEU A 213 -22.59 0.97 -21.75
CA LEU A 213 -22.04 0.83 -20.40
C LEU A 213 -22.69 1.81 -19.40
N ILE A 214 -22.94 3.05 -19.81
CA ILE A 214 -23.57 4.07 -18.92
C ILE A 214 -25.00 3.66 -18.54
N GLN A 215 -25.71 2.94 -19.40
CA GLN A 215 -27.08 2.49 -19.13
C GLN A 215 -27.17 1.23 -18.28
N LYS A 216 -26.06 0.52 -18.02
CA LYS A 216 -26.07 -0.73 -17.27
C LYS A 216 -25.99 -0.49 -15.76
N PRO A 217 -26.74 -1.24 -14.94
CA PRO A 217 -26.57 -1.24 -13.50
C PRO A 217 -25.24 -1.90 -13.11
N PHE A 218 -24.71 -1.54 -11.93
CA PHE A 218 -23.39 -1.99 -11.45
C PHE A 218 -23.15 -3.52 -11.52
N PRO A 219 -24.11 -4.40 -11.15
CA PRO A 219 -23.92 -5.85 -11.28
C PRO A 219 -23.68 -6.32 -12.73
N GLU A 220 -24.40 -5.75 -13.70
CA GLU A 220 -24.23 -6.10 -15.11
C GLU A 220 -22.91 -5.56 -15.71
N LEU A 221 -22.39 -4.47 -15.15
CA LEU A 221 -21.06 -3.97 -15.48
C LEU A 221 -19.97 -4.93 -15.00
N CYS A 222 -20.10 -5.44 -13.77
CA CYS A 222 -19.21 -6.49 -13.25
C CYS A 222 -19.26 -7.74 -14.13
N ASP A 223 -20.46 -8.25 -14.47
CA ASP A 223 -20.60 -9.40 -15.37
C ASP A 223 -19.98 -9.16 -16.75
N THR A 224 -20.07 -7.94 -17.27
CA THR A 224 -19.45 -7.57 -18.55
C THR A 224 -17.93 -7.60 -18.45
N MET A 225 -17.38 -7.16 -17.33
CA MET A 225 -15.94 -7.20 -17.06
C MET A 225 -15.43 -8.64 -16.87
N ASP A 226 -16.18 -9.48 -16.15
CA ASP A 226 -15.85 -10.90 -15.96
C ASP A 226 -15.84 -11.66 -17.30
N LYS A 227 -16.79 -11.37 -18.18
CA LYS A 227 -16.82 -11.93 -19.54
C LYS A 227 -15.59 -11.52 -20.36
N LEU A 228 -15.12 -10.28 -20.19
CA LEU A 228 -13.91 -9.79 -20.85
C LEU A 228 -12.68 -10.54 -20.33
N ASP A 229 -12.58 -10.72 -19.01
CA ASP A 229 -11.47 -11.45 -18.38
C ASP A 229 -11.44 -12.93 -18.77
N ILE A 230 -12.62 -13.58 -18.89
CA ILE A 230 -12.75 -14.93 -19.42
C ILE A 230 -12.26 -15.00 -20.87
N ALA A 231 -12.69 -14.06 -21.72
CA ALA A 231 -12.27 -14.00 -23.12
C ALA A 231 -10.75 -13.80 -23.26
N ILE A 232 -10.17 -12.89 -22.47
CA ILE A 232 -8.71 -12.65 -22.41
C ILE A 232 -7.97 -13.94 -21.98
N SER A 233 -8.52 -14.67 -21.01
CA SER A 233 -7.95 -15.94 -20.53
C SER A 233 -7.96 -17.03 -21.61
N PHE A 234 -9.03 -17.13 -22.41
CA PHE A 234 -9.07 -18.03 -23.57
C PHE A 234 -8.08 -17.62 -24.66
N LEU A 235 -7.99 -16.34 -24.99
CA LEU A 235 -7.05 -15.84 -26.00
C LEU A 235 -5.59 -16.10 -25.59
N LYS A 236 -5.30 -16.10 -24.29
CA LYS A 236 -3.99 -16.50 -23.76
C LYS A 236 -3.67 -17.98 -24.03
N SER A 237 -4.65 -18.88 -23.93
CA SER A 237 -4.43 -20.33 -24.07
C SER A 237 -4.33 -20.82 -25.53
N VAL A 238 -4.84 -20.05 -26.51
CA VAL A 238 -4.81 -20.44 -27.94
C VAL A 238 -3.39 -20.52 -28.54
N GLY A 239 -2.35 -20.11 -27.80
CA GLY A 239 -0.94 -20.21 -28.21
C GLY A 239 -0.04 -20.98 -27.24
N SER A 240 -0.58 -21.89 -26.44
CA SER A 240 0.22 -22.92 -25.76
C SER A 240 0.25 -24.14 -26.68
N ASP A 241 1.41 -24.49 -27.24
CA ASP A 241 1.55 -25.63 -28.14
C ASP A 241 1.04 -26.94 -27.49
N PRO A 242 0.44 -27.87 -28.27
CA PRO A 242 -0.05 -29.16 -27.77
C PRO A 242 1.03 -30.16 -27.33
N GLU A 243 2.31 -29.82 -27.33
CA GLU A 243 3.42 -30.76 -27.02
C GLU A 243 3.91 -30.73 -25.57
N SER A 244 3.14 -30.15 -24.64
CA SER A 244 3.46 -30.23 -23.20
C SER A 244 2.36 -30.90 -22.37
N MET A 245 1.76 -31.98 -22.90
CA MET A 245 1.00 -32.95 -22.10
C MET A 245 1.67 -34.32 -22.14
#